data_AF-A0A6D2G6G2-F1
#
_entry.id   AF-A0A6D2G6G2-F1
#
_cell.length_a   1.000
_cell.length_b   1.000
_cell.length_c   1.000
_cell.angle_alpha   90.00
_cell.angle_beta   90.00
_cell.angle_gamma   90.00
#
_symmetry.space_group_name_H-M   'P 1'
#
loop_
_entity.id
_entity.type
_entity.pdbx_description
1 polymer ?
#
loop_
_entity_poly.entity_id
_entity_poly.type
_entity_poly.pdbx_seq_one_letter_code
_entity_poly.pdbx_strand_id
1 'polypeptide(L)'
;MRNLALSGLFAVSLFSSGVLAESVTINTPLSGWHKQSGENAYYSQQVNYPASSVNTRSGQSIDAQIQGVISDLPKDNRQPGLLIVNGISMPQRIEDDGSFQRPYIFPNGSNSIEVRSPDRKAARRVQFYATQGQGAIPAKLRIVLSWDSDNTDIDLHVVTPDGEHAWYGNRNLRNGGSLDMDVTTGYGPEIFSTPTPVKGPWLVLRELLRWLWQPNPDNGAGVDCNKRRFTR
;
A
#
# COMPACT_ATOMS: atom_id res chain seq x y z
N MET A 1 -19.97 -75.73 2.91
CA MET A 1 -19.35 -74.46 2.48
C MET A 1 -19.73 -73.40 3.52
N ARG A 2 -18.81 -72.95 4.37
CA ARG A 2 -19.04 -71.95 5.44
C ARG A 2 -18.53 -70.61 4.94
N ASN A 3 -19.42 -69.64 4.74
CA ASN A 3 -19.06 -68.28 4.33
C ASN A 3 -18.58 -67.48 5.55
N LEU A 4 -17.33 -67.02 5.51
CA LEU A 4 -16.79 -66.01 6.42
C LEU A 4 -17.16 -64.62 5.89
N ALA A 5 -17.93 -63.85 6.65
CA ALA A 5 -18.11 -62.42 6.40
C ALA A 5 -17.10 -61.64 7.24
N LEU A 6 -16.11 -61.03 6.59
CA LEU A 6 -15.15 -60.11 7.21
C LEU A 6 -15.79 -58.72 7.27
N SER A 7 -16.15 -58.27 8.48
CA SER A 7 -16.63 -56.91 8.71
C SER A 7 -15.42 -55.95 8.81
N GLY A 8 -15.20 -55.15 7.76
CA GLY A 8 -14.18 -54.10 7.77
C GLY A 8 -14.71 -52.83 8.44
N LEU A 9 -14.19 -52.49 9.62
CA LEU A 9 -14.39 -51.16 10.23
C LEU A 9 -13.64 -50.11 9.40
N PHE A 10 -14.37 -49.19 8.77
CA PHE A 10 -13.82 -47.96 8.22
C PHE A 10 -13.71 -46.91 9.34
N ALA A 11 -12.50 -46.69 9.86
CA ALA A 11 -12.24 -45.60 10.80
C ALA A 11 -12.13 -44.28 10.03
N VAL A 12 -13.20 -43.49 10.02
CA VAL A 12 -13.17 -42.11 9.51
C VAL A 12 -12.43 -41.26 10.55
N SER A 13 -11.17 -40.92 10.25
CA SER A 13 -10.39 -39.98 11.05
C SER A 13 -10.89 -38.57 10.78
N LEU A 14 -11.69 -38.03 11.71
CA LEU A 14 -12.05 -36.61 11.74
C LEU A 14 -10.80 -35.80 12.10
N PHE A 15 -10.12 -35.25 11.08
CA PHE A 15 -9.13 -34.21 11.28
C PHE A 15 -9.85 -32.97 11.84
N SER A 16 -9.68 -32.74 13.13
CA SER A 16 -10.06 -31.47 13.75
C SER A 16 -9.05 -30.43 13.29
N SER A 17 -9.38 -29.67 12.24
CA SER A 17 -8.64 -28.46 11.92
C SER A 17 -8.83 -27.49 13.08
N GLY A 18 -7.82 -27.38 13.94
CA GLY A 18 -7.79 -26.31 14.94
C GLY A 18 -7.93 -24.98 14.22
N VAL A 19 -9.02 -24.26 14.51
CA VAL A 19 -9.16 -22.86 14.11
C VAL A 19 -8.16 -22.10 14.98
N LEU A 20 -6.97 -21.83 14.43
CA LEU A 20 -6.08 -20.84 15.01
C LEU A 20 -6.85 -19.53 14.94
N ALA A 21 -7.16 -18.94 16.10
CA ALA A 21 -7.71 -17.60 16.17
C ALA A 21 -6.79 -16.69 15.34
N GLU A 22 -7.37 -16.06 14.33
CA GLU A 22 -6.61 -15.33 13.35
C GLU A 22 -6.13 -14.03 13.98
N SER A 23 -4.87 -13.97 14.39
CA SER A 23 -4.32 -12.82 15.10
C SER A 23 -4.15 -11.58 14.22
N VAL A 24 -4.58 -11.61 12.96
CA VAL A 24 -4.60 -10.45 12.08
C VAL A 24 -6.03 -10.22 11.61
N THR A 25 -6.61 -9.10 12.02
CA THR A 25 -7.91 -8.62 11.52
C THR A 25 -7.68 -7.49 10.53
N ILE A 26 -8.41 -7.52 9.41
CA ILE A 26 -8.44 -6.44 8.42
C ILE A 26 -9.85 -5.85 8.45
N ASN A 27 -9.94 -4.60 8.88
CA ASN A 27 -11.20 -3.86 9.02
C ASN A 27 -11.60 -3.23 7.69
N THR A 28 -10.64 -2.73 6.92
CA THR A 28 -10.85 -2.18 5.58
C THR A 28 -9.68 -2.48 4.66
N PRO A 29 -9.93 -2.66 3.35
CA PRO A 29 -11.22 -2.99 2.74
C PRO A 29 -11.72 -4.37 3.20
N LEU A 30 -13.03 -4.52 3.32
CA LEU A 30 -13.66 -5.83 3.55
C LEU A 30 -13.69 -6.64 2.26
N SER A 31 -14.05 -7.93 2.32
CA SER A 31 -14.29 -8.70 1.09
C SER A 31 -15.55 -8.20 0.35
N GLY A 32 -15.60 -8.38 -0.97
CA GLY A 32 -16.81 -8.09 -1.78
C GLY A 32 -16.68 -6.86 -2.70
N TRP A 33 -17.81 -6.25 -3.06
CA TRP A 33 -17.87 -5.11 -3.98
C TRP A 33 -17.75 -3.80 -3.21
N HIS A 34 -16.80 -2.96 -3.61
CA HIS A 34 -16.56 -1.65 -3.01
C HIS A 34 -16.72 -0.57 -4.05
N LYS A 35 -17.57 0.42 -3.77
CA LYS A 35 -17.58 1.67 -4.54
C LYS A 35 -16.56 2.60 -3.91
N GLN A 36 -15.56 2.99 -4.69
CA GLN A 36 -14.75 4.15 -4.39
C GLN A 36 -15.59 5.37 -4.82
N SER A 37 -16.56 5.79 -3.99
CA SER A 37 -17.47 6.88 -4.31
C SER A 37 -17.48 7.95 -3.23
N GLY A 38 -17.05 9.15 -3.60
CA GLY A 38 -17.39 10.40 -2.96
C GLY A 38 -17.35 11.50 -4.02
N GLU A 39 -18.30 12.42 -4.02
CA GLU A 39 -18.27 13.65 -4.85
C GLU A 39 -17.02 14.52 -4.59
N ASN A 40 -16.20 14.15 -3.61
CA ASN A 40 -14.91 14.74 -3.28
C ASN A 40 -13.75 13.73 -3.34
N ALA A 41 -13.85 12.64 -4.12
CA ALA A 41 -12.73 11.75 -4.44
C ALA A 41 -11.71 12.44 -5.38
N TYR A 42 -11.38 13.69 -5.09
CA TYR A 42 -10.26 14.39 -5.70
C TYR A 42 -9.02 13.58 -5.37
N TYR A 43 -8.46 12.96 -6.40
CA TYR A 43 -7.19 12.22 -6.42
C TYR A 43 -5.98 13.10 -6.05
N SER A 44 -6.19 14.24 -5.38
CA SER A 44 -5.15 15.13 -4.86
C SER A 44 -5.36 15.31 -3.36
N GLN A 45 -4.58 14.59 -2.55
CA GLN A 45 -4.46 14.90 -1.13
C GLN A 45 -3.83 16.29 -0.98
N GLN A 46 -4.51 17.27 -0.37
CA GLN A 46 -3.85 18.55 -0.08
C GLN A 46 -2.77 18.33 1.00
N VAL A 47 -1.50 18.33 0.59
CA VAL A 47 -0.33 18.25 1.48
C VAL A 47 0.09 19.67 1.84
N ASN A 48 0.08 19.99 3.13
CA ASN A 48 0.56 21.28 3.65
C ASN A 48 1.86 21.02 4.43
N TYR A 49 2.91 21.75 4.07
CA TYR A 49 4.22 21.64 4.72
C TYR A 49 4.38 22.65 5.87
N PRO A 50 5.09 22.29 6.97
CA PRO A 50 5.75 21.01 7.24
C PRO A 50 4.78 19.92 7.73
N ALA A 51 4.95 18.68 7.26
CA ALA A 51 4.05 17.57 7.59
C ALA A 51 4.30 17.05 9.02
N SER A 52 3.43 17.41 9.96
CA SER A 52 3.64 17.10 11.39
C SER A 52 2.98 15.82 11.89
N SER A 53 2.28 15.06 11.06
CA SER A 53 1.70 13.75 11.41
C SER A 53 1.05 13.16 10.16
N VAL A 54 0.96 11.83 10.06
CA VAL A 54 0.30 11.09 8.98
C VAL A 54 -0.93 11.86 8.49
N ASN A 55 -0.85 12.40 7.27
CA ASN A 55 -1.89 13.21 6.67
C ASN A 55 -3.14 12.35 6.49
N THR A 56 -3.98 12.32 7.51
CA THR A 56 -5.33 11.76 7.46
C THR A 56 -6.23 12.86 8.00
N ARG A 57 -6.80 13.67 7.10
CA ARG A 57 -7.85 14.59 7.53
C ARG A 57 -9.05 13.75 7.98
N SER A 58 -9.69 14.15 9.07
CA SER A 58 -10.90 13.54 9.67
C SER A 58 -12.14 13.48 8.75
N GLY A 59 -12.00 13.85 7.47
CA GLY A 59 -13.04 13.76 6.43
C GLY A 59 -12.54 13.23 5.08
N GLN A 60 -11.33 12.65 5.00
CA GLN A 60 -10.91 11.89 3.82
C GLN A 60 -11.66 10.56 3.82
N SER A 61 -12.28 10.23 2.68
CA SER A 61 -13.16 9.07 2.51
C SER A 61 -12.53 7.80 3.09
N ILE A 62 -13.24 7.20 4.05
CA ILE A 62 -13.00 5.90 4.67
C ILE A 62 -12.68 4.78 3.65
N ASP A 63 -13.00 4.98 2.37
CA ASP A 63 -12.91 3.99 1.29
C ASP A 63 -11.52 3.80 0.66
N ALA A 64 -10.50 4.56 1.08
CA ALA A 64 -9.13 4.47 0.54
C ALA A 64 -8.05 4.22 1.60
N GLN A 65 -8.42 3.55 2.70
CA GLN A 65 -7.48 3.17 3.76
C GLN A 65 -7.51 1.66 3.98
N ILE A 66 -6.30 1.09 4.09
CA ILE A 66 -6.10 -0.27 4.59
C ILE A 66 -5.95 -0.15 6.09
N GLN A 67 -6.85 -0.76 6.86
CA GLN A 67 -6.85 -0.69 8.32
C GLN A 67 -7.09 -2.05 8.93
N GLY A 68 -6.58 -2.24 10.13
CA GLY A 68 -6.82 -3.44 10.91
C GLY A 68 -6.05 -3.46 12.21
N VAL A 69 -6.05 -4.64 12.83
CA VAL A 69 -5.37 -4.89 14.11
C VAL A 69 -4.65 -6.23 14.04
N ILE A 70 -3.43 -6.28 14.55
CA ILE A 70 -2.70 -7.52 14.82
C ILE A 70 -2.75 -7.77 16.33
N SER A 71 -3.46 -8.80 16.77
CA SER A 71 -3.42 -9.26 18.15
C SER A 71 -2.13 -10.03 18.44
N ASP A 72 -1.75 -10.11 19.71
CA ASP A 72 -0.63 -10.95 20.18
C ASP A 72 0.74 -10.55 19.61
N LEU A 73 0.99 -9.25 19.47
CA LEU A 73 2.30 -8.76 19.03
C LEU A 73 3.43 -9.18 19.99
N PRO A 74 4.60 -9.55 19.45
CA PRO A 74 5.80 -9.73 20.26
C PRO A 74 6.15 -8.43 21.02
N LYS A 75 6.62 -8.57 22.27
CA LYS A 75 7.03 -7.44 23.13
C LYS A 75 8.18 -6.59 22.56
N ASP A 76 8.92 -7.12 21.60
CA ASP A 76 9.96 -6.41 20.84
C ASP A 76 9.51 -6.27 19.38
N ASN A 77 8.61 -5.31 19.13
CA ASN A 77 8.04 -5.04 17.80
C ASN A 77 8.79 -3.91 17.08
N ARG A 78 10.11 -3.98 16.99
CA ARG A 78 10.92 -2.97 16.27
C ARG A 78 10.90 -3.14 14.75
N GLN A 79 10.36 -4.26 14.25
CA GLN A 79 10.31 -4.57 12.84
C GLN A 79 8.92 -4.25 12.28
N PRO A 80 8.82 -3.63 11.09
CA PRO A 80 7.52 -3.39 10.50
C PRO A 80 6.82 -4.72 10.13
N GLY A 81 5.48 -4.69 10.21
CA GLY A 81 4.62 -5.64 9.53
C GLY A 81 4.88 -5.65 8.02
N LEU A 82 4.27 -6.58 7.30
CA LEU A 82 4.32 -6.62 5.83
C LEU A 82 2.91 -6.43 5.28
N LEU A 83 2.73 -5.42 4.45
CA LEU A 83 1.54 -5.25 3.64
C LEU A 83 1.86 -5.67 2.21
N ILE A 84 1.04 -6.53 1.63
CA ILE A 84 1.15 -6.96 0.24
C ILE A 84 -0.13 -6.54 -0.46
N VAL A 85 -0.02 -5.67 -1.47
CA VAL A 85 -1.17 -5.24 -2.28
C VAL A 85 -0.99 -5.71 -3.70
N ASN A 86 -1.87 -6.59 -4.18
CA ASN A 86 -1.78 -7.19 -5.53
C ASN A 86 -0.40 -7.78 -5.86
N GLY A 87 0.27 -8.36 -4.85
CA GLY A 87 1.63 -8.90 -4.96
C GLY A 87 2.76 -7.89 -4.72
N ILE A 88 2.47 -6.60 -4.56
CA ILE A 88 3.45 -5.56 -4.23
C ILE A 88 3.64 -5.55 -2.71
N SER A 89 4.78 -6.06 -2.26
CA SER A 89 5.18 -6.09 -0.84
C SER A 89 5.73 -4.74 -0.39
N MET A 90 5.22 -4.22 0.71
CA MET A 90 5.60 -2.95 1.32
C MET A 90 5.66 -3.09 2.86
N PRO A 91 6.62 -2.44 3.54
CA PRO A 91 6.67 -2.41 5.00
C PRO A 91 5.44 -1.71 5.57
N GLN A 92 4.85 -2.26 6.64
CA GLN A 92 3.66 -1.72 7.29
C GLN A 92 4.00 -1.34 8.73
N ARG A 93 3.78 -0.08 9.07
CA ARG A 93 3.86 0.39 10.45
C ARG A 93 2.73 -0.24 11.27
N ILE A 94 3.10 -0.79 12.42
CA ILE A 94 2.18 -1.35 13.41
C ILE A 94 2.41 -0.56 14.70
N GLU A 95 1.35 0.00 15.27
CA GLU A 95 1.43 0.74 16.52
C GLU A 95 1.54 -0.22 17.72
N ASP A 96 1.87 0.33 18.90
CA ASP A 96 2.06 -0.46 20.13
C ASP A 96 0.79 -1.21 20.58
N ASP A 97 -0.40 -0.70 20.22
CA ASP A 97 -1.70 -1.34 20.48
C ASP A 97 -2.07 -2.41 19.44
N GLY A 98 -1.20 -2.64 18.45
CA GLY A 98 -1.42 -3.59 17.36
C GLY A 98 -2.22 -3.05 16.19
N SER A 99 -2.73 -1.82 16.27
CA SER A 99 -3.41 -1.20 15.15
C SER A 99 -2.45 -0.90 14.00
N PHE A 100 -2.98 -0.93 12.79
CA PHE A 100 -2.26 -0.47 11.61
C PHE A 100 -3.20 0.25 10.67
N GLN A 101 -2.64 1.24 9.98
CA GLN A 101 -3.33 1.98 8.93
C GLN A 101 -2.36 2.34 7.80
N ARG A 102 -2.86 2.34 6.57
CA ARG A 102 -2.13 2.84 5.42
C ARG A 102 -3.08 3.32 4.33
N PRO A 103 -2.99 4.60 3.91
CA PRO A 103 -3.67 5.07 2.72
C PRO A 103 -3.23 4.27 1.49
N TYR A 104 -4.19 3.85 0.66
CA TYR A 104 -3.89 3.19 -0.61
C TYR A 104 -5.02 3.39 -1.61
N ILE A 105 -4.67 3.81 -2.84
CA ILE A 105 -5.64 3.89 -3.93
C ILE A 105 -5.63 2.56 -4.69
N PHE A 106 -6.73 1.84 -4.63
CA PHE A 106 -6.88 0.60 -5.41
C PHE A 106 -7.25 0.91 -6.86
N PRO A 107 -6.68 0.19 -7.84
CA PRO A 107 -7.15 0.25 -9.22
C PRO A 107 -8.57 -0.34 -9.32
N ASN A 108 -9.33 0.07 -10.35
CA ASN A 108 -10.59 -0.56 -10.68
C ASN A 108 -10.40 -2.07 -10.97
N GLY A 109 -11.33 -2.90 -10.53
CA GLY A 109 -11.31 -4.34 -10.73
C GLY A 109 -10.99 -5.16 -9.48
N SER A 110 -10.54 -6.38 -9.70
CA SER A 110 -10.17 -7.31 -8.63
C SER A 110 -8.88 -6.90 -7.95
N ASN A 111 -8.92 -6.85 -6.62
CA ASN A 111 -7.82 -6.48 -5.76
C ASN A 111 -7.66 -7.48 -4.62
N SER A 112 -6.45 -7.57 -4.10
CA SER A 112 -6.11 -8.37 -2.94
C SER A 112 -5.16 -7.60 -2.02
N ILE A 113 -5.38 -7.75 -0.73
CA ILE A 113 -4.45 -7.32 0.31
C ILE A 113 -4.10 -8.49 1.20
N GLU A 114 -2.86 -8.54 1.63
CA GLU A 114 -2.41 -9.43 2.67
C GLU A 114 -1.58 -8.66 3.68
N VAL A 115 -1.89 -8.84 4.95
CA VAL A 115 -1.15 -8.24 6.07
C VAL A 115 -0.49 -9.39 6.82
N ARG A 116 0.81 -9.27 7.07
CA ARG A 116 1.58 -10.19 7.91
C ARG A 116 2.13 -9.46 9.12
N SER A 117 2.09 -10.16 10.24
CA SER A 117 2.79 -9.81 11.48
C SER A 117 4.30 -9.56 11.26
N PRO A 118 4.95 -8.77 12.12
CA PRO A 118 6.39 -8.51 12.12
C PRO A 118 7.25 -9.77 12.01
N ASP A 119 6.91 -10.82 12.76
CA ASP A 119 7.62 -12.11 12.77
C ASP A 119 7.20 -13.06 11.62
N ARG A 120 6.24 -12.61 10.80
CA ARG A 120 5.68 -13.31 9.63
C ARG A 120 4.94 -14.61 9.96
N LYS A 121 4.61 -14.88 11.24
CA LYS A 121 3.89 -16.11 11.63
C LYS A 121 2.39 -16.00 11.46
N ALA A 122 1.84 -14.83 11.70
CA ALA A 122 0.44 -14.52 11.46
C ALA A 122 0.26 -13.74 10.17
N ALA A 123 -0.77 -14.10 9.40
CA ALA A 123 -1.14 -13.42 8.16
C ALA A 123 -2.64 -13.49 7.91
N ARG A 124 -3.20 -12.44 7.32
CA ARG A 124 -4.57 -12.38 6.82
C ARG A 124 -4.56 -11.88 5.39
N ARG A 125 -5.34 -12.51 4.51
CA ARG A 125 -5.58 -12.04 3.15
C ARG A 125 -7.05 -11.74 2.93
N VAL A 126 -7.34 -10.62 2.26
CA VAL A 126 -8.67 -10.23 1.81
C VAL A 126 -8.64 -10.00 0.30
N GLN A 127 -9.70 -10.42 -0.39
CA GLN A 127 -9.92 -10.16 -1.80
C GLN A 127 -11.24 -9.42 -1.99
N PHE A 128 -11.23 -8.43 -2.86
CA PHE A 128 -12.37 -7.57 -3.09
C PHE A 128 -12.32 -6.97 -4.49
N TYR A 129 -13.46 -6.48 -4.95
CA TYR A 129 -13.60 -5.83 -6.24
C TYR A 129 -13.84 -4.35 -6.02
N ALA A 130 -12.91 -3.50 -6.47
CA ALA A 130 -13.04 -2.06 -6.41
C ALA A 130 -13.72 -1.57 -7.69
N THR A 131 -14.84 -0.87 -7.54
CA THR A 131 -15.51 -0.13 -8.61
C THR A 131 -15.29 1.35 -8.39
N GLN A 132 -14.83 2.06 -9.42
CA GLN A 132 -14.77 3.51 -9.34
C GLN A 132 -16.16 4.12 -9.58
N GLY A 133 -16.41 5.29 -8.98
CA GLY A 133 -17.65 6.05 -9.20
C GLY A 133 -17.91 6.40 -10.68
N GLN A 134 -19.13 6.80 -11.01
CA GLN A 134 -19.48 7.21 -12.37
C GLN A 134 -18.58 8.36 -12.85
N GLY A 135 -18.05 8.25 -14.07
CA GLY A 135 -17.15 9.24 -14.66
C GLY A 135 -15.66 9.06 -14.34
N ALA A 136 -15.29 8.13 -13.45
CA ALA A 136 -13.89 7.82 -13.19
C ALA A 136 -13.26 7.06 -14.36
N ILE A 137 -12.04 7.47 -14.74
CA ILE A 137 -11.28 6.84 -15.82
C ILE A 137 -10.22 5.93 -15.19
N PRO A 138 -10.23 4.61 -15.45
CA PRO A 138 -9.28 3.69 -14.84
C PRO A 138 -7.87 3.93 -15.38
N ALA A 139 -6.90 3.92 -14.46
CA ALA A 139 -5.48 3.99 -14.81
C ALA A 139 -5.05 2.77 -15.62
N LYS A 140 -4.25 2.98 -16.67
CA LYS A 140 -3.62 1.92 -17.46
C LYS A 140 -2.15 1.68 -17.10
N LEU A 141 -1.49 2.68 -16.53
CA LEU A 141 -0.16 2.58 -15.93
C LEU A 141 -0.23 3.16 -14.53
N ARG A 142 0.42 2.47 -13.58
CA ARG A 142 0.59 2.93 -12.21
C ARG A 142 2.03 2.69 -11.78
N ILE A 143 2.60 3.66 -11.08
CA ILE A 143 3.92 3.57 -10.47
C ILE A 143 3.69 3.75 -8.98
N VAL A 144 4.18 2.79 -8.19
CA VAL A 144 4.05 2.80 -6.73
C VAL A 144 5.46 2.83 -6.14
N LEU A 145 5.74 3.85 -5.34
CA LEU A 145 6.96 3.97 -4.56
C LEU A 145 6.63 3.68 -3.09
N SER A 146 7.42 2.82 -2.47
CA SER A 146 7.42 2.58 -1.02
C SER A 146 8.85 2.41 -0.56
N TRP A 147 9.09 2.53 0.74
CA TRP A 147 10.42 2.45 1.33
C TRP A 147 10.39 1.74 2.68
N ASP A 148 11.58 1.42 3.20
CA ASP A 148 11.81 0.57 4.36
C ASP A 148 12.32 1.32 5.60
N SER A 149 12.53 2.62 5.48
CA SER A 149 12.93 3.49 6.57
C SER A 149 11.72 4.23 7.13
N ASP A 150 11.41 4.05 8.42
CA ASP A 150 10.32 4.80 9.05
C ASP A 150 10.67 6.29 9.13
N ASN A 151 9.66 7.13 9.35
CA ASN A 151 9.79 8.57 9.57
C ASN A 151 10.65 9.27 8.49
N THR A 152 10.52 8.78 7.27
CA THR A 152 11.26 9.25 6.11
C THR A 152 10.26 9.81 5.10
N ASP A 153 10.68 10.88 4.43
CA ASP A 153 9.94 11.53 3.34
C ASP A 153 10.69 11.26 2.04
N ILE A 154 10.09 10.47 1.14
CA ILE A 154 10.69 10.12 -0.16
C ILE A 154 9.73 10.50 -1.28
N ASP A 155 10.08 11.54 -2.02
CA ASP A 155 9.30 12.03 -3.15
C ASP A 155 9.46 11.15 -4.39
N LEU A 156 8.35 10.88 -5.06
CA LEU A 156 8.26 10.24 -6.37
C LEU A 156 8.26 11.31 -7.48
N HIS A 157 9.28 11.23 -8.33
CA HIS A 157 9.40 12.04 -9.53
C HIS A 157 9.21 11.15 -10.75
N VAL A 158 8.24 11.50 -11.61
CA VAL A 158 7.97 10.77 -12.86
C VAL A 158 8.13 11.71 -14.04
N VAL A 159 9.07 11.41 -14.94
CA VAL A 159 9.20 12.09 -16.23
C VAL A 159 8.65 11.19 -17.33
N THR A 160 7.65 11.71 -18.04
CA THR A 160 6.96 11.01 -19.11
C THR A 160 7.75 11.09 -20.43
N PRO A 161 7.54 10.17 -21.38
CA PRO A 161 8.21 10.18 -22.69
C PRO A 161 8.07 11.46 -23.51
N ASP A 162 6.97 12.19 -23.34
CA ASP A 162 6.68 13.50 -23.96
C ASP A 162 7.30 14.68 -23.20
N GLY A 163 8.05 14.42 -22.12
CA GLY A 163 8.85 15.41 -21.39
C GLY A 163 8.14 16.10 -20.23
N GLU A 164 6.91 15.69 -19.89
CA GLU A 164 6.24 16.21 -18.70
C GLU A 164 6.83 15.60 -17.42
N HIS A 165 6.81 16.36 -16.33
CA HIS A 165 7.40 15.96 -15.05
C HIS A 165 6.40 16.12 -13.91
N ALA A 166 5.98 14.99 -13.34
CA ALA A 166 5.16 14.92 -12.15
C ALA A 166 6.03 14.84 -10.89
N TRP A 167 5.69 15.68 -9.91
CA TRP A 167 6.30 15.76 -8.57
C TRP A 167 5.34 16.54 -7.64
N TYR A 168 5.67 16.70 -6.35
CA TYR A 168 4.74 17.32 -5.37
C TYR A 168 4.20 18.70 -5.83
N GLY A 169 5.03 19.52 -6.49
CA GLY A 169 4.67 20.86 -6.95
C GLY A 169 3.96 20.89 -8.31
N ASN A 170 3.95 19.78 -9.06
CA ASN A 170 3.23 19.64 -10.33
C ASN A 170 2.60 18.25 -10.44
N ARG A 171 1.47 18.08 -9.75
CA ARG A 171 0.85 16.75 -9.59
C ARG A 171 0.05 16.29 -10.79
N ASN A 172 -0.56 17.21 -11.53
CA ASN A 172 -1.43 16.90 -12.65
C ASN A 172 -0.74 17.28 -13.96
N LEU A 173 -0.51 16.28 -14.81
CA LEU A 173 0.10 16.43 -16.12
C LEU A 173 -0.96 16.70 -17.18
N ARG A 174 -0.59 17.40 -18.24
CA ARG A 174 -1.49 17.73 -19.36
C ARG A 174 -1.88 16.48 -20.15
N ASN A 175 -0.99 15.49 -20.21
CA ASN A 175 -1.25 14.16 -20.77
C ASN A 175 -2.12 13.25 -19.86
N GLY A 176 -2.67 13.77 -18.76
CA GLY A 176 -3.59 13.07 -17.87
C GLY A 176 -2.93 12.15 -16.85
N GLY A 177 -1.60 12.18 -16.72
CA GLY A 177 -0.90 11.58 -15.57
C GLY A 177 -1.11 12.38 -14.29
N SER A 178 -1.19 11.71 -13.15
CA SER A 178 -1.40 12.34 -11.86
C SER A 178 -0.59 11.67 -10.74
N LEU A 179 -0.02 12.47 -9.83
CA LEU A 179 0.49 12.03 -8.54
C LEU A 179 -0.66 11.98 -7.53
N ASP A 180 -1.25 10.80 -7.37
CA ASP A 180 -2.53 10.59 -6.70
C ASP A 180 -2.42 10.53 -5.16
N MET A 181 -1.25 10.11 -4.67
CA MET A 181 -0.98 9.90 -3.25
C MET A 181 0.43 10.34 -2.91
N ASP A 182 0.54 11.12 -1.85
CA ASP A 182 1.76 11.77 -1.36
C ASP A 182 1.78 11.60 0.17
N VAL A 183 2.39 10.50 0.62
CA VAL A 183 2.47 10.12 2.03
C VAL A 183 3.84 10.52 2.56
N THR A 184 3.89 11.64 3.25
CA THR A 184 5.14 12.27 3.74
C THR A 184 5.67 11.71 5.07
N THR A 185 5.08 10.62 5.57
CA THR A 185 5.44 10.01 6.87
C THR A 185 5.27 8.50 6.83
N GLY A 186 6.07 7.76 7.58
CA GLY A 186 5.96 6.30 7.63
C GLY A 186 6.76 5.64 6.51
N TYR A 187 6.14 4.67 5.82
CA TYR A 187 6.74 3.83 4.76
C TYR A 187 6.15 4.09 3.36
N GLY A 188 5.54 5.27 3.18
CA GLY A 188 4.79 5.66 1.98
C GLY A 188 3.36 5.06 1.94
N PRO A 189 2.76 4.86 0.74
CA PRO A 189 3.37 4.95 -0.58
C PRO A 189 3.19 6.33 -1.23
N GLU A 190 3.98 6.57 -2.25
CA GLU A 190 3.64 7.54 -3.29
C GLU A 190 3.17 6.82 -4.56
N ILE A 191 2.13 7.35 -5.18
CA ILE A 191 1.47 6.69 -6.31
C ILE A 191 1.28 7.68 -7.44
N PHE A 192 1.81 7.34 -8.62
CA PHE A 192 1.47 7.99 -9.88
C PHE A 192 0.58 7.08 -10.72
N SER A 193 -0.45 7.63 -11.36
CA SER A 193 -1.33 6.90 -12.27
C SER A 193 -1.56 7.69 -13.57
N THR A 194 -1.75 6.97 -14.68
CA THR A 194 -2.21 7.57 -15.94
C THR A 194 -3.16 6.63 -16.69
N PRO A 195 -4.33 7.10 -17.18
CA PRO A 195 -5.21 6.33 -18.06
C PRO A 195 -4.71 6.29 -19.52
N THR A 196 -3.75 7.15 -19.87
CA THR A 196 -3.25 7.35 -21.24
C THR A 196 -1.71 7.34 -21.27
N PRO A 197 -1.06 6.19 -20.98
CA PRO A 197 0.39 6.13 -20.95
C PRO A 197 0.94 6.30 -22.36
N VAL A 198 1.68 7.37 -22.58
CA VAL A 198 2.41 7.62 -23.84
C VAL A 198 3.51 6.57 -24.04
N LYS A 199 3.79 6.24 -25.31
CA LYS A 199 4.83 5.27 -25.68
C LYS A 199 6.21 5.92 -25.55
N GLY A 200 7.20 5.15 -25.13
CA GLY A 200 8.59 5.59 -25.04
C GLY A 200 9.20 5.39 -23.65
N PRO A 201 10.38 5.98 -23.39
CA PRO A 201 11.10 5.81 -22.13
C PRO A 201 10.52 6.69 -21.03
N TRP A 202 10.25 6.09 -19.88
CA TRP A 202 9.85 6.77 -18.65
C TRP A 202 11.04 6.86 -17.70
N LEU A 203 11.20 8.00 -17.02
CA LEU A 203 12.16 8.15 -15.93
C LEU A 203 11.41 8.17 -14.62
N VAL A 204 11.81 7.28 -13.70
CA VAL A 204 11.32 7.24 -12.33
C VAL A 204 12.49 7.55 -11.43
N LEU A 205 12.33 8.61 -10.66
CA LEU A 205 13.33 9.14 -9.75
C LEU A 205 12.72 9.17 -8.36
N ARG A 206 13.58 9.05 -7.34
CA ARG A 206 13.23 9.34 -5.96
C ARG A 206 14.13 10.43 -5.40
N GLU A 207 13.55 11.32 -4.61
CA GLU A 207 14.28 12.33 -3.83
C GLU A 207 14.03 12.08 -2.35
N LEU A 208 15.05 12.26 -1.51
CA LEU A 208 14.97 12.04 -0.07
C LEU A 208 15.02 13.38 0.65
N LEU A 209 13.89 13.88 1.13
CA LEU A 209 13.82 15.11 1.93
C LEU A 209 14.11 14.80 3.41
N ARG A 210 15.40 14.82 3.78
CA ARG A 210 15.83 14.53 5.16
C ARG A 210 15.58 15.73 6.09
N TRP A 211 14.47 15.74 6.84
CA TRP A 211 14.16 16.77 7.86
C TRP A 211 14.81 16.57 9.25
N LEU A 212 15.70 15.59 9.45
CA LEU A 212 16.38 15.36 10.74
C LEU A 212 17.89 15.15 10.60
N TRP A 213 18.63 16.22 10.28
CA TRP A 213 20.07 16.28 10.52
C TRP A 213 20.44 17.55 11.27
N GLN A 214 20.97 17.38 12.48
CA GLN A 214 21.75 18.42 13.13
C GLN A 214 23.04 18.60 12.32
N PRO A 215 23.41 19.82 11.92
CA PRO A 215 24.59 20.03 11.11
C PRO A 215 25.88 19.63 11.84
N ASN A 216 26.59 18.63 11.32
CA ASN A 216 28.02 18.51 11.54
C ASN A 216 28.73 19.30 10.42
N PRO A 217 29.41 20.42 10.69
CA PRO A 217 29.83 21.38 9.66
C PRO A 217 30.84 20.89 8.61
N ASP A 218 31.31 19.64 8.66
CA ASP A 218 32.46 19.20 7.88
C ASP A 218 32.17 18.40 6.61
N ASN A 219 30.92 17.96 6.35
CA ASN A 219 30.60 17.16 5.17
C ASN A 219 29.39 17.73 4.42
N GLY A 220 29.63 18.29 3.23
CA GLY A 220 28.64 18.96 2.39
C GLY A 220 27.36 18.15 2.16
N ALA A 221 26.23 18.86 2.09
CA ALA A 221 24.90 18.31 1.84
C ALA A 221 24.86 17.54 0.51
N GLY A 222 24.77 16.21 0.58
CA GLY A 222 24.56 15.35 -0.57
C GLY A 222 23.09 14.98 -0.71
N VAL A 223 22.49 15.28 -1.86
CA VAL A 223 21.18 14.73 -2.27
C VAL A 223 21.45 13.37 -2.91
N ASP A 224 20.86 12.28 -2.37
CA ASP A 224 20.96 10.94 -2.95
C ASP A 224 19.79 10.67 -3.89
N CYS A 225 20.00 10.90 -5.19
CA CYS A 225 19.02 10.64 -6.25
C CYS A 225 19.27 9.28 -6.89
N ASN A 226 18.34 8.33 -6.72
CA ASN A 226 18.42 7.03 -7.37
C ASN A 226 17.45 6.95 -8.56
N LYS A 227 17.93 6.47 -9.72
CA LYS A 227 17.22 6.54 -11.01
C LYS A 227 16.88 5.15 -11.55
N ARG A 228 15.62 4.93 -11.93
CA ARG A 228 15.20 3.78 -12.74
C ARG A 228 14.60 4.22 -14.07
N ARG A 229 14.83 3.42 -15.11
CA ARG A 229 14.29 3.63 -16.45
C ARG A 229 13.51 2.39 -16.87
N PHE A 230 12.34 2.59 -17.46
CA PHE A 230 11.60 1.51 -18.12
C PHE A 230 10.99 2.02 -19.43
N THR A 231 10.63 1.09 -20.31
CA THR A 231 9.96 1.35 -21.59
C THR A 231 8.66 0.57 -21.62
N ARG A 232 7.57 1.23 -22.03
CA ARG A 232 6.29 0.58 -22.28
C ARG A 232 6.20 0.11 -23.73
#